data_AF-A0A921JW61-F1
#
_entry.id   AF-A0A921JW61-F1
#
_cell.length_a   1.000
_cell.length_b   1.000
_cell.length_c   1.000
_cell.angle_alpha   90.00
_cell.angle_beta   90.00
_cell.angle_gamma   90.00
#
_symmetry.space_group_name_H-M   'P 1'
#
loop_
_entity.id
_entity.type
_entity.pdbx_description
1 polymer ?
#
loop_
_entity_poly.entity_id
_entity_poly.type
_entity_poly.pdbx_seq_one_letter_code
_entity_poly.pdbx_strand_id
1 'polypeptide(L)'
;MTIKKLLVALTAAITLLLVSPGQASAKTWHYAVTPSNSFSTKTFARAFMYGNHEFMELYQAKRNAVHRTPDSGRTISNRQVFYARKTANKHVYEIIYQKKYYYMNTYDTHLYRYNTWRSGHKLISTVKPNQPKKVMLKAKTHVYRNQYWLYNYSGQNSPAYLRYRLADSGKWVIHYEK
;
A
#
# COMPACT_ATOMS: atom_id res chain seq x y z
N MET A 1 7.55 -45.84 34.11
CA MET A 1 7.25 -45.30 32.77
C MET A 1 8.57 -45.10 32.03
N THR A 2 8.83 -45.83 30.95
CA THR A 2 10.15 -45.88 30.30
C THR A 2 10.47 -44.59 29.52
N ILE A 3 11.74 -44.17 29.53
CA ILE A 3 12.26 -42.96 28.83
C ILE A 3 11.77 -42.86 27.38
N LYS A 4 11.60 -44.01 26.69
CA LYS A 4 11.01 -44.09 25.34
C LYS A 4 9.59 -43.52 25.24
N LYS A 5 8.72 -43.74 26.23
CA LYS A 5 7.34 -43.20 26.23
C LYS A 5 7.32 -41.68 26.44
N LEU A 6 8.28 -41.16 27.21
CA LEU A 6 8.44 -39.73 27.44
C LEU A 6 8.92 -38.99 26.18
N LEU A 7 9.88 -39.59 25.46
CA LEU A 7 10.41 -39.05 24.20
C LEU A 7 9.36 -39.00 23.08
N VAL A 8 8.50 -40.02 22.98
CA VAL A 8 7.40 -40.06 22.00
C VAL A 8 6.32 -39.01 22.33
N ALA A 9 5.98 -38.83 23.62
CA ALA A 9 5.03 -37.80 24.04
C ALA A 9 5.59 -36.38 23.78
N LEU A 10 6.88 -36.16 24.02
CA LEU A 10 7.52 -34.86 23.79
C LEU A 10 7.61 -34.52 22.30
N THR A 11 7.98 -35.48 21.45
CA THR A 11 8.02 -35.29 20.00
C THR A 11 6.62 -35.04 19.42
N ALA A 12 5.59 -35.76 19.88
CA ALA A 12 4.20 -35.53 19.50
C ALA A 12 3.68 -34.13 19.92
N ALA A 13 4.03 -33.66 21.12
CA ALA A 13 3.67 -32.33 21.59
C ALA A 13 4.35 -31.21 20.77
N ILE A 14 5.63 -31.40 20.41
CA ILE A 14 6.38 -30.47 19.55
C ILE A 14 5.81 -30.48 18.12
N THR A 15 5.40 -31.64 17.59
CA THR A 15 4.75 -31.69 16.28
C THR A 15 3.41 -30.98 16.30
N LEU A 16 2.55 -31.16 17.32
CA LEU A 16 1.28 -30.45 17.43
C LEU A 16 1.43 -28.92 17.54
N LEU A 17 2.48 -28.43 18.21
CA LEU A 17 2.79 -27.00 18.27
C LEU A 17 3.20 -26.42 16.91
N LEU A 18 3.84 -27.22 16.05
CA LEU A 18 4.23 -26.82 14.69
C LEU A 18 3.07 -26.81 13.67
N VAL A 19 1.93 -27.44 13.99
CA VAL A 19 0.72 -27.43 13.13
C VAL A 19 -0.25 -26.31 13.50
N SER A 20 0.02 -25.52 14.55
CA SER A 20 -0.86 -24.38 14.88
C SER A 20 -0.82 -23.34 13.76
N PRO A 21 -1.90 -23.15 12.96
CA PRO A 21 -1.92 -22.16 11.91
C PRO A 21 -1.73 -20.78 12.55
N GLY A 22 -0.68 -20.07 12.13
CA GLY A 22 -0.32 -18.76 12.69
C GLY A 22 -1.52 -17.81 12.67
N GLN A 23 -1.86 -17.25 13.83
CA GLN A 23 -2.94 -16.29 13.94
C GLN A 23 -2.58 -15.02 13.17
N ALA A 24 -3.33 -14.71 12.12
CA ALA A 24 -3.18 -13.47 11.38
C ALA A 24 -4.51 -12.73 11.31
N SER A 25 -4.59 -11.59 12.00
CA SER A 25 -5.69 -10.62 11.89
C SER A 25 -5.15 -9.35 11.25
N ALA A 26 -5.79 -8.88 10.18
CA ALA A 26 -5.49 -7.61 9.55
C ALA A 26 -6.55 -6.55 9.89
N LYS A 27 -6.13 -5.28 9.98
CA LYS A 27 -7.03 -4.12 10.10
C LYS A 27 -7.31 -3.51 8.73
N THR A 28 -8.51 -2.95 8.58
CA THR A 28 -8.91 -2.25 7.36
C THR A 28 -8.63 -0.76 7.44
N TRP A 29 -8.10 -0.20 6.37
CA TRP A 29 -7.95 1.23 6.18
C TRP A 29 -8.73 1.69 4.96
N HIS A 30 -9.46 2.79 5.12
CA HIS A 30 -10.29 3.39 4.09
C HIS A 30 -9.69 4.71 3.65
N TYR A 31 -9.50 4.89 2.34
CA TYR A 31 -9.13 6.18 1.76
C TYR A 31 -10.33 6.85 1.10
N ALA A 32 -10.31 8.18 1.01
CA ALA A 32 -11.39 8.95 0.39
C ALA A 32 -11.67 8.49 -1.05
N VAL A 33 -12.94 8.52 -1.46
CA VAL A 33 -13.34 8.12 -2.82
C VAL A 33 -12.71 9.10 -3.82
N THR A 34 -11.82 8.59 -4.69
CA THR A 34 -11.40 9.29 -5.91
C THR A 34 -12.18 8.76 -7.11
N PRO A 35 -12.56 9.59 -8.09
CA PRO A 35 -13.36 9.13 -9.23
C PRO A 35 -12.55 8.25 -10.21
N SER A 36 -11.21 8.24 -10.12
CA SER A 36 -10.36 7.53 -11.08
C SER A 36 -9.20 6.78 -10.41
N ASN A 37 -8.80 5.71 -11.09
CA ASN A 37 -7.68 4.81 -10.77
C ASN A 37 -6.33 5.36 -11.23
N SER A 38 -6.34 6.54 -11.83
CA SER A 38 -5.14 7.23 -12.27
C SER A 38 -5.35 8.73 -12.12
N PHE A 39 -4.28 9.45 -11.83
CA PHE A 39 -4.34 10.90 -11.89
C PHE A 39 -4.69 11.35 -13.31
N SER A 40 -5.65 12.26 -13.41
CA SER A 40 -6.05 12.92 -14.67
C SER A 40 -4.95 13.87 -15.11
N THR A 41 -4.87 14.20 -16.39
CA THR A 41 -4.06 15.34 -16.88
C THR A 41 -4.79 16.67 -16.74
N LYS A 42 -6.12 16.64 -16.55
CA LYS A 42 -6.98 17.83 -16.50
C LYS A 42 -7.32 18.24 -15.08
N THR A 43 -7.66 17.27 -14.22
CA THR A 43 -8.21 17.52 -12.88
C THR A 43 -7.29 17.01 -11.77
N PHE A 44 -7.25 17.76 -10.68
CA PHE A 44 -6.57 17.34 -9.46
C PHE A 44 -7.42 16.32 -8.70
N ALA A 45 -6.78 15.27 -8.19
CA ALA A 45 -7.41 14.29 -7.32
C ALA A 45 -6.63 14.18 -6.01
N ARG A 46 -7.35 13.95 -4.92
CA ARG A 46 -6.76 13.75 -3.59
C ARG A 46 -5.85 12.53 -3.60
N ALA A 47 -4.69 12.66 -2.96
CA ALA A 47 -3.62 11.68 -2.89
C ALA A 47 -3.04 11.60 -1.47
N PHE A 48 -2.36 10.49 -1.19
CA PHE A 48 -1.77 10.19 0.11
C PHE A 48 -0.42 9.49 -0.06
N MET A 49 0.47 9.70 0.91
CA MET A 49 1.74 8.99 1.03
C MET A 49 1.58 7.86 2.06
N TYR A 50 1.99 6.63 1.74
CA TYR A 50 1.89 5.49 2.66
C TYR A 50 3.20 4.72 2.83
N GLY A 51 3.75 4.71 4.04
CA GLY A 51 4.98 4.00 4.41
C GLY A 51 5.49 4.53 5.75
N ASN A 52 6.64 4.07 6.24
CA ASN A 52 7.22 4.57 7.48
C ASN A 52 8.44 5.47 7.17
N HIS A 53 8.49 6.67 7.74
CA HIS A 53 9.60 7.64 7.60
C HIS A 53 9.90 8.18 6.18
N GLU A 54 8.90 8.18 5.30
CA GLU A 54 9.09 8.56 3.89
C GLU A 54 8.61 9.99 3.63
N PHE A 55 9.39 10.73 2.84
CA PHE A 55 9.09 12.10 2.42
C PHE A 55 9.13 12.24 0.90
N MET A 56 8.35 13.17 0.38
CA MET A 56 8.31 13.48 -1.04
C MET A 56 8.86 14.88 -1.27
N GLU A 57 9.91 14.97 -2.07
CA GLU A 57 10.47 16.23 -2.50
C GLU A 57 9.53 16.94 -3.47
N LEU A 58 9.32 18.23 -3.20
CA LEU A 58 8.53 19.11 -4.03
C LEU A 58 9.42 20.15 -4.67
N TYR A 59 9.27 20.29 -5.98
CA TYR A 59 9.91 21.32 -6.77
C TYR A 59 8.98 22.51 -6.97
N GLN A 60 9.53 23.73 -7.01
CA GLN A 60 8.73 24.93 -7.30
C GLN A 60 8.43 25.05 -8.79
N ALA A 61 9.37 24.63 -9.64
CA ALA A 61 9.22 24.69 -11.09
C ALA A 61 9.18 23.30 -11.75
N LYS A 62 8.33 23.17 -12.78
CA LYS A 62 8.24 21.95 -13.60
C LYS A 62 9.59 21.57 -14.20
N ARG A 63 10.34 22.56 -14.70
CA ARG A 63 11.67 22.35 -15.29
C ARG A 63 12.62 21.71 -14.28
N ASN A 64 12.60 22.19 -13.04
CA ASN A 64 13.46 21.69 -11.97
C ASN A 64 13.08 20.24 -11.60
N ALA A 65 11.78 19.93 -11.53
CA ALA A 65 11.32 18.54 -11.37
C ALA A 65 11.77 17.63 -12.52
N VAL A 66 11.70 18.10 -13.78
CA VAL A 66 12.12 17.30 -14.95
C VAL A 66 13.62 16.97 -14.89
N HIS A 67 14.45 17.95 -14.53
CA HIS A 67 15.91 17.78 -14.45
C HIS A 67 16.40 17.29 -13.09
N ARG A 68 15.51 17.17 -12.11
CA ARG A 68 15.83 16.87 -10.70
C ARG A 68 16.87 17.83 -10.14
N THR A 69 16.75 19.11 -10.50
CA THR A 69 17.59 20.18 -9.98
C THR A 69 17.00 20.66 -8.66
N PRO A 70 17.70 20.55 -7.53
CA PRO A 70 17.16 20.91 -6.23
C PRO A 70 16.72 22.38 -6.20
N ASP A 71 15.44 22.61 -5.94
CA ASP A 71 14.84 23.91 -5.65
C ASP A 71 13.85 23.81 -4.47
N SER A 72 14.05 22.75 -3.66
CA SER A 72 13.16 22.11 -2.70
C SER A 72 12.14 23.04 -2.08
N GLY A 73 11.04 23.24 -2.81
CA GLY A 73 9.94 24.09 -2.39
C GLY A 73 9.26 23.60 -1.11
N ARG A 74 9.40 22.30 -0.76
CA ARG A 74 9.04 21.64 0.51
C ARG A 74 9.24 20.11 0.46
N THR A 75 9.02 19.44 1.59
CA THR A 75 8.77 18.00 1.67
C THR A 75 7.36 17.70 2.19
N ILE A 76 6.70 16.67 1.64
CA ILE A 76 5.43 16.12 2.17
C ILE A 76 5.74 14.83 2.91
N SER A 77 5.14 14.64 4.10
CA SER A 77 5.26 13.39 4.87
C SER A 77 4.03 12.49 4.72
N ASN A 78 4.17 11.23 5.16
CA ASN A 78 3.12 10.21 5.22
C ASN A 78 1.84 10.57 6.00
N ARG A 79 1.82 11.68 6.74
CA ARG A 79 0.64 12.14 7.49
C ARG A 79 -0.21 13.16 6.73
N GLN A 80 0.29 13.66 5.60
CA GLN A 80 -0.28 14.81 4.92
C GLN A 80 -1.09 14.41 3.69
N VAL A 81 -2.17 15.16 3.50
CA VAL A 81 -3.02 15.07 2.32
C VAL A 81 -2.52 16.07 1.29
N PHE A 82 -2.48 15.66 0.04
CA PHE A 82 -2.21 16.55 -1.09
C PHE A 82 -3.13 16.20 -2.25
N TYR A 83 -3.13 17.04 -3.29
CA TYR A 83 -3.82 16.75 -4.53
C TYR A 83 -2.81 16.67 -5.65
N ALA A 84 -3.01 15.75 -6.59
CA ALA A 84 -2.11 15.57 -7.72
C ALA A 84 -2.86 15.43 -9.05
N ARG A 85 -2.19 15.86 -10.12
CA ARG A 85 -2.55 15.55 -11.50
C ARG A 85 -1.31 15.18 -12.30
N LYS A 86 -1.48 14.42 -13.39
CA LYS A 86 -0.39 14.12 -14.33
C LYS A 86 -0.06 15.36 -15.14
N THR A 87 1.21 15.54 -15.46
CA THR A 87 1.62 16.42 -16.56
C THR A 87 1.73 15.63 -17.86
N ALA A 88 2.04 16.31 -18.97
CA ALA A 88 2.39 15.64 -20.23
C ALA A 88 3.64 14.73 -20.09
N ASN A 89 4.53 15.03 -19.14
CA ASN A 89 5.64 14.14 -18.82
C ASN A 89 5.15 13.05 -17.86
N LYS A 90 5.30 11.78 -18.26
CA LYS A 90 4.84 10.61 -17.49
C LYS A 90 5.47 10.47 -16.10
N HIS A 91 6.60 11.12 -15.86
CA HIS A 91 7.35 11.10 -14.62
C HIS A 91 7.18 12.37 -13.78
N VAL A 92 6.49 13.40 -14.28
CA VAL A 92 6.28 14.64 -13.53
C VAL A 92 4.79 14.85 -13.26
N TYR A 93 4.48 15.13 -12.00
CA TYR A 93 3.13 15.39 -11.54
C TYR A 93 3.08 16.77 -10.92
N GLU A 94 1.95 17.43 -11.08
CA GLU A 94 1.67 18.70 -10.43
C GLU A 94 0.93 18.43 -9.14
N ILE A 95 1.36 19.08 -8.07
CA ILE A 95 0.93 18.86 -6.70
C ILE A 95 0.34 20.14 -6.14
N ILE A 96 -0.86 20.07 -5.57
CA ILE A 96 -1.37 21.11 -4.67
C ILE A 96 -1.20 20.63 -3.25
N TYR A 97 -0.41 21.37 -2.48
CA TYR A 97 -0.16 21.11 -1.07
C TYR A 97 -0.16 22.42 -0.29
N GLN A 98 -0.93 22.46 0.82
CA GLN A 98 -1.12 23.68 1.62
C GLN A 98 -1.49 24.92 0.77
N LYS A 99 -2.39 24.75 -0.20
CA LYS A 99 -2.86 25.78 -1.14
C LYS A 99 -1.78 26.35 -2.08
N LYS A 100 -0.61 25.72 -2.18
CA LYS A 100 0.47 26.09 -3.11
C LYS A 100 0.68 25.02 -4.16
N TYR A 101 1.14 25.44 -5.33
CA TYR A 101 1.46 24.57 -6.46
C TYR A 101 2.93 24.17 -6.43
N TYR A 102 3.16 22.90 -6.67
CA TYR A 102 4.47 22.29 -6.73
C TYR A 102 4.50 21.22 -7.81
N TYR A 103 5.68 20.64 -8.02
CA TYR A 103 5.90 19.52 -8.90
C TYR A 103 6.63 18.40 -8.15
N MET A 104 6.37 17.16 -8.52
CA MET A 104 7.16 16.01 -8.06
C MET A 104 7.66 15.23 -9.27
N ASN A 105 8.82 14.59 -9.13
CA ASN A 105 9.29 13.59 -10.08
C ASN A 105 9.16 12.18 -9.47
N THR A 106 8.62 11.24 -10.25
CA THR A 106 8.44 9.84 -9.85
C THR A 106 9.74 9.04 -9.74
N TYR A 107 10.85 9.60 -10.21
CA TYR A 107 12.18 9.02 -10.00
C TYR A 107 12.70 9.31 -8.59
N ASP A 108 12.29 10.44 -7.99
CA ASP A 108 12.67 10.82 -6.62
C ASP A 108 11.74 10.15 -5.60
N THR A 109 10.49 9.93 -6.01
CA THR A 109 9.51 9.17 -5.23
C THR A 109 8.85 8.12 -6.11
N HIS A 110 9.08 6.85 -5.80
CA HIS A 110 8.48 5.76 -6.55
C HIS A 110 6.93 5.83 -6.44
N LEU A 111 6.24 6.24 -7.50
CA LEU A 111 4.78 6.14 -7.53
C LEU A 111 4.36 4.68 -7.63
N TYR A 112 3.96 4.11 -6.51
CA TYR A 112 3.42 2.78 -6.46
C TYR A 112 1.92 2.83 -6.73
N ARG A 113 1.55 2.29 -7.90
CA ARG A 113 0.16 1.98 -8.22
C ARG A 113 -0.13 0.57 -7.76
N TYR A 114 -0.97 0.42 -6.74
CA TYR A 114 -1.42 -0.90 -6.32
C TYR A 114 -2.68 -1.27 -7.06
N ASN A 115 -2.60 -2.39 -7.77
CA ASN A 115 -3.78 -3.05 -8.26
C ASN A 115 -4.49 -3.64 -7.04
N THR A 116 -5.65 -3.09 -6.68
CA THR A 116 -6.62 -3.88 -5.91
C THR A 116 -7.35 -4.72 -6.94
N TRP A 117 -6.78 -5.88 -7.26
CA TRP A 117 -7.02 -6.64 -8.50
C TRP A 117 -8.50 -6.96 -8.77
N ARG A 118 -9.39 -6.84 -7.78
CA ARG A 118 -10.82 -7.14 -7.90
C ARG A 118 -11.80 -6.03 -7.55
N SER A 119 -11.35 -4.86 -7.07
CA SER A 119 -12.28 -3.72 -6.96
C SER A 119 -12.48 -3.00 -8.30
N GLY A 120 -11.74 -3.40 -9.34
CA GLY A 120 -11.62 -2.62 -10.58
C GLY A 120 -10.91 -1.28 -10.37
N HIS A 121 -10.43 -1.00 -9.15
CA HIS A 121 -9.79 0.26 -8.78
C HIS A 121 -8.30 0.13 -8.46
N LYS A 122 -7.54 1.18 -8.79
CA LYS A 122 -6.12 1.28 -8.46
C LYS A 122 -5.93 2.30 -7.36
N LEU A 123 -5.21 1.88 -6.35
CA LEU A 123 -4.72 2.73 -5.28
C LEU A 123 -3.45 3.42 -5.76
N ILE A 124 -3.37 4.74 -5.64
CA ILE A 124 -2.13 5.46 -5.95
C ILE A 124 -1.52 5.89 -4.62
N SER A 125 -0.38 5.32 -4.29
CA SER A 125 0.52 5.80 -3.23
C SER A 125 1.81 6.25 -3.87
N THR A 126 2.46 7.22 -3.26
CA THR A 126 3.82 7.63 -3.65
C THR A 126 4.90 6.82 -2.93
N VAL A 127 4.50 5.87 -2.08
CA VAL A 127 5.39 5.10 -1.20
C VAL A 127 4.88 3.67 -1.03
N LYS A 128 5.81 2.72 -0.90
CA LYS A 128 5.57 1.27 -0.79
C LYS A 128 4.82 0.93 0.49
N PRO A 129 3.82 0.04 0.44
CA PRO A 129 3.06 -0.39 1.59
C PRO A 129 3.96 -1.33 2.38
N ASN A 130 4.27 -1.02 3.62
CA ASN A 130 5.16 -1.85 4.44
C ASN A 130 4.48 -2.42 5.68
N GLN A 131 3.15 -2.28 5.82
CA GLN A 131 2.39 -2.87 6.92
C GLN A 131 1.52 -4.02 6.40
N PRO A 132 2.06 -5.25 6.31
CA PRO A 132 1.33 -6.42 5.81
C PRO A 132 0.09 -6.76 6.62
N LYS A 133 -0.02 -6.26 7.86
CA LYS A 133 -1.22 -6.40 8.71
C LYS A 133 -2.33 -5.40 8.40
N LYS A 134 -2.23 -4.59 7.34
CA LYS A 134 -3.24 -3.60 6.98
C LYS A 134 -3.73 -3.78 5.55
N VAL A 135 -5.04 -3.91 5.44
CA VAL A 135 -5.78 -4.09 4.20
C VAL A 135 -6.27 -2.72 3.72
N MET A 136 -5.83 -2.27 2.55
CA MET A 136 -6.11 -0.91 2.06
C MET A 136 -7.23 -0.87 1.02
N LEU A 137 -8.43 -0.43 1.43
CA LEU A 137 -9.65 -0.34 0.63
C LEU A 137 -9.99 1.09 0.25
N LYS A 138 -10.61 1.27 -0.93
CA LYS A 138 -11.29 2.53 -1.23
C LYS A 138 -12.47 2.65 -0.28
N ALA A 139 -12.78 3.86 0.15
CA ALA A 139 -14.07 4.11 0.74
C ALA A 139 -15.16 3.58 -0.22
N LYS A 140 -16.15 2.89 0.35
CA LYS A 140 -17.23 2.23 -0.40
C LYS A 140 -16.79 1.09 -1.32
N THR A 141 -15.58 0.52 -1.19
CA THR A 141 -15.26 -0.75 -1.86
C THR A 141 -16.18 -1.86 -1.33
N HIS A 142 -16.90 -2.51 -2.24
CA HIS A 142 -17.64 -3.71 -1.93
C HIS A 142 -16.68 -4.90 -1.79
N VAL A 143 -16.82 -5.69 -0.72
CA VAL A 143 -15.96 -6.84 -0.41
C VAL A 143 -16.83 -8.07 -0.20
N TYR A 144 -16.58 -9.11 -0.98
CA TYR A 144 -17.25 -10.41 -0.83
C TYR A 144 -16.45 -11.32 0.11
N ARG A 145 -17.12 -11.91 1.11
CA ARG A 145 -16.49 -12.76 2.14
C ARG A 145 -15.84 -14.03 1.58
N ASN A 146 -16.40 -14.57 0.50
CA ASN A 146 -15.90 -15.76 -0.18
C ASN A 146 -14.71 -15.49 -1.11
N GLN A 147 -14.26 -14.24 -1.24
CA GLN A 147 -13.21 -13.87 -2.17
C GLN A 147 -11.92 -13.50 -1.43
N TYR A 148 -10.81 -14.04 -1.92
CA TYR A 148 -9.49 -13.59 -1.51
C TYR A 148 -9.18 -12.24 -2.14
N TRP A 149 -8.65 -11.35 -1.31
CA TRP A 149 -8.13 -10.07 -1.70
C TRP A 149 -6.61 -10.16 -1.77
N LEU A 150 -6.06 -9.90 -2.94
CA LEU A 150 -4.62 -9.99 -3.18
C LEU A 150 -4.01 -8.60 -3.14
N TYR A 151 -2.91 -8.46 -2.42
CA TYR A 151 -2.22 -7.20 -2.33
C TYR A 151 -0.72 -7.37 -2.48
N ASN A 152 -0.12 -6.66 -3.44
CA ASN A 152 1.32 -6.68 -3.69
C ASN A 152 2.03 -5.70 -2.75
N TYR A 153 2.73 -6.22 -1.75
CA TYR A 153 3.53 -5.41 -0.84
C TYR A 153 4.92 -5.13 -1.38
N SER A 154 5.43 -5.93 -2.33
CA SER A 154 6.84 -5.89 -2.74
C SER A 154 7.14 -5.02 -3.97
N GLY A 155 6.11 -4.57 -4.69
CA GLY A 155 6.23 -3.66 -5.83
C GLY A 155 6.36 -4.40 -7.17
N GLN A 156 6.68 -3.67 -8.24
CA GLN A 156 6.67 -4.20 -9.62
C GLN A 156 7.88 -5.10 -9.93
N ASN A 157 9.06 -4.79 -9.40
CA ASN A 157 10.31 -5.45 -9.79
C ASN A 157 10.51 -6.83 -9.11
N SER A 158 9.84 -7.06 -7.97
CA SER A 158 9.81 -8.36 -7.29
C SER A 158 8.45 -8.45 -6.59
N PRO A 159 7.40 -8.92 -7.28
CA PRO A 159 6.06 -8.89 -6.73
C PRO A 159 5.88 -10.02 -5.70
N ALA A 160 5.55 -9.65 -4.47
CA ALA A 160 5.13 -10.58 -3.43
C ALA A 160 3.74 -10.18 -2.97
N TYR A 161 2.81 -11.13 -3.10
CA TYR A 161 1.41 -10.93 -2.83
C TYR A 161 1.07 -11.57 -1.48
N LEU A 162 0.40 -10.81 -0.63
CA LEU A 162 -0.33 -11.38 0.50
C LEU A 162 -1.79 -11.58 0.10
N ARG A 163 -2.34 -12.71 0.53
CA ARG A 163 -3.74 -13.05 0.33
C ARG A 163 -4.51 -12.72 1.61
N TYR A 164 -5.61 -12.02 1.47
CA TYR A 164 -6.48 -11.62 2.57
C TYR A 164 -7.85 -12.22 2.37
N ARG A 165 -8.54 -12.60 3.45
CA ARG A 165 -9.95 -13.02 3.39
C ARG A 165 -10.73 -12.32 4.50
N LEU A 166 -11.94 -11.86 4.19
CA LEU A 166 -12.85 -11.36 5.22
C LEU A 166 -13.57 -12.56 5.86
N ALA A 167 -13.26 -12.86 7.12
CA ALA A 167 -13.90 -13.93 7.86
C ALA A 167 -15.35 -13.55 8.26
N ASP A 168 -16.14 -14.55 8.64
CA ASP A 168 -17.55 -14.35 9.05
C ASP A 168 -17.68 -13.46 10.29
N SER A 169 -16.63 -13.40 11.11
CA SER A 169 -16.52 -12.49 12.25
C SER A 169 -16.33 -11.01 11.86
N GLY A 170 -16.26 -10.68 10.57
CA GLY A 170 -16.00 -9.34 10.05
C GLY A 170 -14.54 -8.90 10.15
N LYS A 171 -13.64 -9.78 10.60
CA LYS A 171 -12.19 -9.52 10.67
C LYS A 171 -11.49 -10.02 9.42
N TRP A 172 -10.46 -9.29 8.98
CA TRP A 172 -9.60 -9.74 7.90
C TRP A 172 -8.57 -10.75 8.41
N VAL A 173 -8.33 -11.80 7.64
CA VAL A 173 -7.33 -12.83 7.89
C VAL A 173 -6.28 -12.79 6.80
N ILE A 174 -5.01 -12.89 7.17
CA ILE A 174 -3.90 -13.02 6.20
C ILE A 174 -3.64 -14.51 5.99
N HIS A 175 -3.70 -14.93 4.74
CA HIS A 175 -3.34 -16.28 4.33
C HIS A 175 -1.95 -16.21 3.72
N TYR A 176 -0.97 -16.66 4.49
CA TYR A 176 0.39 -16.90 4.00
C TYR A 176 0.36 -18.21 3.23
N GLU A 177 0.60 -18.18 1.92
CA GLU A 177 0.94 -19.42 1.22
C GLU A 177 2.28 -19.91 1.78
N LYS A 178 2.31 -21.15 2.25
CA LYS A 178 3.56 -21.84 2.64
C LYS A 178 4.35 -22.21 1.38
#